data_AF-M3ATX4-F1
#
_entry.id   AF-M3ATX4-F1
#
_cell.length_a   1.000
_cell.length_b   1.000
_cell.length_c   1.000
_cell.angle_alpha   90.00
_cell.angle_beta   90.00
_cell.angle_gamma   90.00
#
_symmetry.space_group_name_H-M   'P 1'
#
loop_
_entity.id
_entity.type
_entity.pdbx_description
1 polymer ?
#
loop_
_entity_poly.entity_id
_entity_poly.type
_entity_poly.pdbx_seq_one_letter_code
_entity_poly.pdbx_strand_id
1 'polypeptide(L)'
;MDRVRRLSKAFAFWHAPFLLLVAFLPFPTAVIGASIGNPMAQTLFAGTMAAMVCCEATVKEISVAAGLAVASPATIRHQADASWAVGLWFVLSGGLAWVLPYAYVMWFLAPVAAAYGGPLLGRVRARRAGPGA
;
A
#
# COMPACT_ATOMS: atom_id res chain seq x y z
N MET A 1 -22.29 -0.34 26.13
CA MET A 1 -21.25 -0.71 25.15
C MET A 1 -21.14 0.44 24.14
N ASP A 2 -20.77 1.65 24.60
CA ASP A 2 -21.14 2.93 23.93
C ASP A 2 -19.96 3.88 23.66
N ARG A 3 -18.76 3.35 23.35
CA ARG A 3 -17.58 4.18 23.00
C ARG A 3 -17.09 4.02 21.56
N VAL A 4 -17.94 3.55 20.62
CA VAL A 4 -17.55 3.33 19.21
C VAL A 4 -18.47 4.07 18.23
N ARG A 5 -19.02 5.23 18.63
CA ARG A 5 -20.00 5.99 17.83
C ARG A 5 -19.42 6.69 16.58
N ARG A 6 -18.10 6.64 16.38
CA ARG A 6 -17.40 7.22 15.21
C ARG A 6 -16.30 6.30 14.68
N LEU A 7 -16.59 5.02 14.49
CA LEU A 7 -15.92 4.29 13.42
C LEU A 7 -16.38 4.95 12.12
N SER A 8 -15.66 6.01 11.73
CA SER A 8 -16.04 6.95 10.66
C SER A 8 -16.47 6.14 9.43
N LYS A 9 -17.61 6.47 8.81
CA LYS A 9 -18.06 5.80 7.58
C LYS A 9 -16.92 5.69 6.55
N ALA A 10 -16.01 6.66 6.52
CA ALA A 10 -14.81 6.64 5.69
C ALA A 10 -13.84 5.50 6.05
N PHE A 11 -13.61 5.22 7.34
CA PHE A 11 -12.77 4.11 7.78
C PHE A 11 -13.39 2.77 7.36
N ALA A 12 -14.68 2.56 7.62
CA ALA A 12 -15.38 1.34 7.20
C ALA A 12 -15.40 1.18 5.67
N PHE A 13 -15.60 2.29 4.95
CA PHE A 13 -15.59 2.32 3.49
C PHE A 13 -14.24 1.92 2.89
N TRP A 14 -13.11 2.28 3.51
CA TRP A 14 -11.78 1.87 3.04
C TRP A 14 -11.33 0.50 3.56
N HIS A 15 -11.88 0.06 4.68
CA HIS A 15 -11.60 -1.27 5.21
C HIS A 15 -12.30 -2.38 4.40
N ALA A 16 -13.51 -2.13 3.90
CA ALA A 16 -14.23 -3.06 3.04
C ALA A 16 -13.47 -3.48 1.75
N PRO A 17 -12.95 -2.55 0.91
CA PRO A 17 -12.15 -2.91 -0.27
C PRO A 17 -10.83 -3.55 0.13
N PHE A 18 -10.21 -3.15 1.24
CA PHE A 18 -9.02 -3.83 1.75
C PHE A 18 -9.30 -5.31 2.03
N LEU A 19 -10.37 -5.63 2.77
CA LEU A 19 -10.76 -7.01 3.08
C LEU A 19 -11.16 -7.79 1.82
N LEU A 20 -11.85 -7.14 0.88
CA LEU A 20 -12.19 -7.75 -0.41
C LEU A 20 -10.92 -8.13 -1.19
N LEU A 21 -9.93 -7.25 -1.25
CA LEU A 21 -8.66 -7.52 -1.93
C LEU A 21 -7.84 -8.62 -1.22
N VAL A 22 -7.85 -8.64 0.11
CA VAL A 22 -7.24 -9.74 0.90
C VAL A 22 -7.91 -11.07 0.55
N ALA A 23 -9.24 -11.10 0.48
CA ALA A 23 -9.99 -12.30 0.11
C ALA A 23 -9.79 -12.70 -1.37
N PHE A 24 -9.53 -11.73 -2.24
CA PHE A 24 -9.26 -11.94 -3.65
C PHE A 24 -7.82 -12.41 -3.92
N LEU A 25 -6.85 -12.07 -3.06
CA LEU A 25 -5.42 -12.35 -3.23
C LEU A 25 -5.06 -13.81 -3.58
N PRO A 26 -5.75 -14.86 -3.09
CA PRO A 26 -5.48 -16.24 -3.51
C PRO A 26 -5.64 -16.45 -5.03
N PHE A 27 -6.55 -15.72 -5.70
CA PHE A 27 -6.76 -15.84 -7.14
C PHE A 27 -5.55 -15.35 -7.96
N PRO A 28 -5.06 -14.09 -7.82
CA PRO A 28 -3.83 -13.67 -8.49
C PRO A 28 -2.62 -14.53 -8.14
N THR A 29 -2.54 -15.02 -6.90
CA THR A 29 -1.46 -15.92 -6.45
C THR A 29 -1.47 -17.24 -7.22
N ALA A 30 -2.64 -17.86 -7.40
CA ALA A 30 -2.80 -19.07 -8.18
C ALA A 30 -2.49 -18.84 -9.68
N VAL A 31 -2.94 -17.73 -10.24
CA VAL A 31 -2.67 -17.36 -11.64
C VAL A 31 -1.16 -17.21 -11.87
N ILE A 32 -0.43 -16.57 -10.97
CA ILE A 32 1.03 -16.50 -11.04
C ILE A 32 1.69 -17.86 -10.89
N GLY A 33 1.22 -18.70 -9.96
CA GLY A 33 1.75 -20.05 -9.79
C GLY A 33 1.68 -20.88 -11.07
N ALA A 34 0.63 -20.69 -11.87
CA ALA A 34 0.45 -21.38 -13.15
C ALA A 34 1.17 -20.69 -14.34
N SER A 35 1.46 -19.39 -14.25
CA SER A 35 1.91 -18.59 -15.40
C SER A 35 2.90 -17.49 -15.05
N ILE A 36 3.92 -17.81 -14.26
CA ILE A 36 4.84 -16.82 -13.68
C ILE A 36 5.53 -15.90 -14.71
N GLY A 37 5.82 -16.38 -15.92
CA GLY A 37 6.42 -15.58 -16.99
C GLY A 37 5.43 -14.72 -17.79
N ASN A 38 4.13 -14.84 -17.54
CA ASN A 38 3.11 -14.06 -18.25
C ASN A 38 3.01 -12.64 -17.65
N PRO A 39 3.22 -11.59 -18.46
CA PRO A 39 3.18 -10.20 -17.96
C PRO A 39 1.81 -9.82 -17.39
N MET A 40 0.70 -10.34 -17.92
CA MET A 40 -0.63 -10.08 -17.36
C MET A 40 -0.85 -10.72 -16.00
N ALA A 41 -0.31 -11.93 -15.79
CA ALA A 41 -0.37 -12.57 -14.47
C ALA A 41 0.42 -11.75 -13.44
N GLN A 42 1.61 -11.27 -13.83
CA GLN A 42 2.45 -10.42 -13.00
C GLN A 42 1.78 -9.07 -12.68
N THR A 43 1.14 -8.41 -13.66
CA THR A 43 0.43 -7.15 -13.42
C THR A 43 -0.81 -7.31 -12.56
N LEU A 44 -1.55 -8.40 -12.70
CA LEU A 44 -2.71 -8.69 -11.87
C LEU A 44 -2.32 -8.82 -10.39
N PHE A 45 -1.26 -9.59 -10.10
CA PHE A 45 -0.75 -9.73 -8.74
C PHE A 45 -0.20 -8.42 -8.19
N ALA A 46 0.69 -7.77 -8.96
CA ALA A 46 1.30 -6.51 -8.55
C ALA A 46 0.25 -5.41 -8.32
N GLY A 47 -0.76 -5.33 -9.19
CA GLY A 47 -1.89 -4.41 -9.05
C GLY A 47 -2.74 -4.69 -7.82
N THR A 48 -3.02 -5.97 -7.53
CA THR A 48 -3.76 -6.37 -6.31
C THR A 48 -2.99 -5.96 -5.06
N MET A 49 -1.69 -6.25 -5.01
CA MET A 49 -0.81 -5.87 -3.89
C MET A 49 -0.73 -4.35 -3.71
N ALA A 50 -0.55 -3.60 -4.82
CA ALA A 50 -0.54 -2.14 -4.79
C ALA A 50 -1.86 -1.58 -4.25
N ALA A 51 -3.00 -2.10 -4.71
CA ALA A 51 -4.31 -1.67 -4.24
C ALA A 51 -4.51 -1.95 -2.74
N MET A 52 -4.05 -3.11 -2.25
CA MET A 52 -4.11 -3.47 -0.82
C MET A 52 -3.33 -2.48 0.05
N VAL A 53 -2.07 -2.22 -0.27
CA VAL A 53 -1.23 -1.32 0.53
C VAL A 53 -1.66 0.15 0.40
N CYS A 54 -2.26 0.56 -0.72
CA CYS A 54 -2.90 1.87 -0.85
C CYS A 54 -4.12 2.01 0.07
N CYS A 55 -4.97 0.97 0.15
CA CYS A 55 -6.09 0.97 1.08
C CYS A 55 -5.59 1.04 2.53
N GLU A 56 -4.55 0.26 2.87
CA GLU A 56 -3.92 0.28 4.20
C GLU A 56 -3.35 1.68 4.54
N ALA A 57 -2.60 2.29 3.62
CA ALA A 57 -2.05 3.63 3.81
C ALA A 57 -3.15 4.68 4.04
N THR A 58 -4.22 4.61 3.26
CA THR A 58 -5.38 5.52 3.37
C THR A 58 -6.10 5.36 4.71
N VAL A 59 -6.29 4.11 5.17
CA VAL A 59 -6.88 3.83 6.49
C VAL A 59 -6.00 4.41 7.61
N LYS A 60 -4.67 4.25 7.52
CA LYS A 60 -3.71 4.84 8.46
C LYS A 60 -3.79 6.37 8.47
N GLU A 61 -3.80 7.01 7.31
CA GLU A 61 -3.92 8.48 7.20
C GLU A 61 -5.25 8.99 7.79
N ILE A 62 -6.38 8.34 7.48
CA ILE A 62 -7.69 8.68 8.04
C ILE A 62 -7.71 8.52 9.57
N SER A 63 -7.09 7.47 10.09
CA SER A 63 -7.03 7.24 11.55
C SER A 63 -6.28 8.35 12.28
N VAL A 64 -5.20 8.88 11.68
CA VAL A 64 -4.46 10.03 12.21
C VAL A 64 -5.29 11.30 12.11
N ALA A 65 -5.90 11.57 10.95
CA ALA A 65 -6.72 12.76 10.73
C ALA A 65 -7.96 12.81 11.65
N ALA A 66 -8.54 11.65 11.97
CA ALA A 66 -9.71 11.53 12.84
C ALA A 66 -9.35 11.47 14.35
N GLY A 67 -8.06 11.51 14.72
CA GLY A 67 -7.63 11.38 16.12
C GLY A 67 -7.92 10.00 16.73
N LEU A 68 -8.08 8.97 15.91
CA LEU A 68 -8.38 7.58 16.32
C LEU A 68 -7.11 6.74 16.52
N ALA A 69 -5.94 7.34 16.32
CA ALA A 69 -4.64 6.72 16.48
C ALA A 69 -4.36 6.35 17.94
N VAL A 70 -4.12 5.06 18.21
CA VAL A 70 -3.67 4.57 19.53
C VAL A 70 -2.17 4.82 19.73
N ALA A 71 -1.40 4.77 18.65
CA ALA A 71 0.02 5.10 18.62
C ALA A 71 0.25 6.59 18.30
N SER A 72 1.48 7.06 18.45
CA SER A 72 1.82 8.44 18.11
C SER A 72 1.46 8.75 16.63
N PRO A 73 0.83 9.90 16.32
CA PRO A 73 0.52 10.30 14.96
C PRO A 73 1.72 10.26 14.01
N ALA A 74 2.92 10.58 14.51
CA ALA A 74 4.16 10.52 13.74
C ALA A 74 4.52 9.08 13.34
N THR A 75 4.36 8.12 14.25
CA THR A 75 4.59 6.70 13.97
C THR A 75 3.63 6.17 12.91
N ILE A 76 2.33 6.50 13.00
CA ILE A 76 1.34 6.03 12.03
C ILE A 76 1.57 6.66 10.65
N ARG A 77 1.94 7.95 10.58
CA ARG A 77 2.31 8.60 9.31
C ARG A 77 3.53 7.96 8.67
N HIS A 78 4.57 7.64 9.43
CA HIS A 78 5.74 6.92 8.92
C HIS A 78 5.35 5.53 8.37
N GLN A 79 4.46 4.81 9.05
CA GLN A 79 3.94 3.53 8.56
C GLN A 79 3.07 3.68 7.30
N ALA A 80 2.31 4.77 7.17
CA ALA A 80 1.56 5.07 5.96
C ALA A 80 2.49 5.39 4.78
N ASP A 81 3.54 6.18 5.00
CA ASP A 81 4.57 6.48 3.99
C ASP A 81 5.31 5.20 3.54
N ALA A 82 5.58 4.27 4.46
CA ALA A 82 6.13 2.96 4.12
C ALA A 82 5.15 2.12 3.26
N SER A 83 3.86 2.09 3.60
CA SER A 83 2.83 1.42 2.79
C SER A 83 2.72 2.05 1.38
N TRP A 84 2.83 3.38 1.25
CA TRP A 84 2.89 4.07 -0.04
C TRP A 84 4.14 3.70 -0.85
N ALA A 85 5.30 3.59 -0.21
CA ALA A 85 6.54 3.17 -0.89
C ALA A 85 6.39 1.77 -1.48
N VAL A 86 5.81 0.84 -0.72
CA VAL A 86 5.53 -0.52 -1.18
C VAL A 86 4.51 -0.50 -2.32
N GLY A 87 3.47 0.33 -2.24
CA GLY A 87 2.48 0.48 -3.32
C GLY A 87 3.12 0.94 -4.62
N LEU A 88 3.96 1.98 -4.55
CA LEU A 88 4.70 2.46 -5.71
C LEU A 88 5.64 1.39 -6.27
N TRP A 89 6.33 0.64 -5.40
CA TRP A 89 7.19 -0.47 -5.82
C TRP A 89 6.41 -1.52 -6.63
N PHE A 90 5.22 -1.91 -6.17
CA PHE A 90 4.39 -2.86 -6.90
C PHE A 90 3.87 -2.29 -8.22
N VAL A 91 3.45 -1.01 -8.27
CA VAL A 91 3.05 -0.36 -9.53
C VAL A 91 4.19 -0.36 -10.55
N LEU A 92 5.40 0.01 -10.12
CA LEU A 92 6.58 0.00 -10.97
C LEU A 92 6.92 -1.41 -11.45
N SER A 93 6.82 -2.42 -10.58
CA SER A 93 7.05 -3.82 -10.95
C SER A 93 6.02 -4.33 -11.97
N GLY A 94 4.77 -3.87 -11.91
CA GLY A 94 3.74 -4.20 -12.88
C GLY A 94 4.04 -3.61 -14.27
N GLY A 95 4.50 -2.35 -14.34
CA GLY A 95 4.99 -1.78 -15.59
C GLY A 95 6.20 -2.53 -16.14
N LEU A 96 7.13 -2.90 -15.25
CA LEU A 96 8.36 -3.59 -15.63
C LEU A 96 8.13 -5.03 -16.13
N ALA A 97 7.06 -5.70 -15.68
CA ALA A 97 6.71 -7.04 -16.15
C ALA A 97 6.54 -7.13 -17.67
N TRP A 98 6.22 -6.02 -18.35
CA TRP A 98 6.10 -5.94 -19.80
C TRP A 98 7.44 -5.81 -20.53
N VAL A 99 8.50 -5.42 -19.81
CA VAL A 99 9.83 -5.20 -20.37
C VAL A 99 10.79 -6.32 -19.96
N LEU A 100 10.66 -6.83 -18.73
CA LEU A 100 11.52 -7.84 -18.15
C LEU A 100 10.69 -9.07 -17.72
N PRO A 101 11.02 -10.27 -18.21
CA PRO A 101 10.29 -11.49 -17.85
C PRO A 101 10.43 -11.87 -16.36
N TYR A 102 11.46 -11.34 -15.69
CA TYR A 102 11.79 -11.63 -14.30
C TYR A 102 11.38 -10.51 -13.31
N ALA A 103 10.44 -9.63 -13.68
CA ALA A 103 10.03 -8.53 -12.81
C ALA A 103 9.50 -8.99 -11.44
N TYR A 104 8.95 -10.21 -11.35
CA TYR A 104 8.55 -10.84 -10.08
C TYR A 104 9.69 -10.97 -9.06
N VAL A 105 10.96 -11.06 -9.50
CA VAL A 105 12.12 -11.14 -8.60
C VAL A 105 12.25 -9.85 -7.76
N MET A 106 11.80 -8.71 -8.31
CA MET A 106 11.82 -7.45 -7.58
C MET A 106 10.86 -7.44 -6.39
N TRP A 107 9.85 -8.31 -6.34
CA TRP A 107 8.93 -8.38 -5.21
C TRP A 107 9.63 -8.82 -3.91
N PHE A 108 10.72 -9.59 -4.00
CA PHE A 108 11.53 -9.95 -2.82
C PHE A 108 12.23 -8.75 -2.18
N LEU A 109 12.35 -7.64 -2.91
CA LEU A 109 12.92 -6.38 -2.42
C LEU A 109 11.85 -5.42 -1.88
N ALA A 110 10.57 -5.82 -1.83
CA ALA A 110 9.53 -5.01 -1.21
C ALA A 110 9.82 -4.61 0.26
N PRO A 111 10.43 -5.46 1.12
CA PRO A 111 10.83 -5.04 2.47
C PRO A 111 11.87 -3.92 2.47
N VAL A 112 12.76 -3.92 1.46
CA VAL A 112 13.75 -2.84 1.27
C VAL A 112 13.04 -1.55 0.86
N ALA A 113 12.07 -1.63 -0.05
CA ALA A 113 11.23 -0.48 -0.41
C ALA A 113 10.48 0.08 0.81
N ALA A 114 9.98 -0.78 1.72
CA ALA A 114 9.35 -0.34 2.96
C ALA A 114 10.33 0.34 3.92
N ALA A 115 11.54 -0.21 4.09
CA ALA A 115 12.55 0.31 5.01
C ALA A 115 13.15 1.66 4.56
N TYR A 116 13.40 1.81 3.25
CA TYR A 116 14.10 2.98 2.71
C TYR A 116 13.19 3.98 1.98
N GLY A 117 12.02 3.54 1.50
CA GLY A 117 11.08 4.39 0.76
C GLY A 117 10.25 5.32 1.65
N GLY A 118 9.94 4.92 2.89
CA GLY A 118 9.25 5.78 3.87
C GLY A 118 10.00 7.09 4.17
N PRO A 119 11.30 7.07 4.48
CA PRO A 119 12.11 8.27 4.67
C PRO A 119 12.20 9.16 3.43
N LEU A 120 12.23 8.59 2.22
CA LEU A 120 12.27 9.35 0.97
C LEU A 120 10.93 10.07 0.70
N LEU A 121 9.81 9.37 0.88
CA LEU A 121 8.48 9.97 0.75
C LEU A 121 8.22 11.03 1.80
N GLY A 122 8.61 10.80 3.06
CA GLY A 122 8.55 11.80 4.12
C GLY A 122 9.32 13.08 3.78
N ARG A 123 10.51 12.96 3.16
CA ARG A 123 11.28 14.12 2.67
C ARG A 123 10.61 14.83 1.50
N VAL A 124 10.02 14.10 0.56
CA VAL A 124 9.28 14.71 -0.58
C VAL A 124 8.03 15.44 -0.11
N ARG A 125 7.30 14.86 0.85
CA ARG A 125 6.12 15.48 1.48
C ARG A 125 6.50 16.72 2.29
N ALA A 126 7.59 16.66 3.06
CA ALA A 126 8.14 17.80 3.78
C ALA A 126 8.60 18.94 2.84
N ARG A 127 9.20 18.60 1.69
CA ARG A 127 9.55 19.60 0.65
C ARG A 127 8.32 20.22 -0.01
N ARG A 128 7.25 19.45 -0.24
CA ARG A 128 5.96 19.99 -0.71
C ARG A 128 5.25 20.85 0.34
N ALA A 129 5.57 20.68 1.62
CA ALA A 129 5.04 21.47 2.74
C ALA A 129 5.93 22.68 3.11
N GLY A 130 6.89 23.08 2.26
CA GLY A 130 7.79 24.23 2.48
C GLY A 130 7.09 25.61 2.51
N PRO A 131 7.80 26.65 3.00
CA PRO A 131 7.31 27.65 3.96
C PRO A 131 6.36 28.69 3.33
N GLY A 132 5.07 28.60 3.63
CA GLY A 132 4.09 29.57 3.12
C GLY A 132 2.64 29.31 3.49
N ALA A 133 2.37 28.67 4.63
CA ALA A 133 1.05 28.62 5.24
C ALA A 133 1.16 29.06 6.70
#